data_AF-A0A372KKW5-F1
#
_entry.id   AF-A0A372KKW5-F1
#
_cell.length_a   1.000
_cell.length_b   1.000
_cell.length_c   1.000
_cell.angle_alpha   90.00
_cell.angle_beta   90.00
_cell.angle_gamma   90.00
#
_symmetry.space_group_name_H-M   'P 1'
#
loop_
_entity.id
_entity.type
_entity.pdbx_description
1 polymer ?
#
loop_
_entity_poly.entity_id
_entity_poly.type
_entity_poly.pdbx_seq_one_letter_code
_entity_poly.pdbx_strand_id
1 'polypeptide(L)'
;MAKRKGLSRSAKIFWGLLAAVLIAITGIWGYNRYMEKKKVEQLYRYGFRLLEEQIATYIKENYSGISKIEFSPIFVDGDGRFTIMTVDVVPVVYDNYGNRSLLGTKIGNTSYGGYGVNGGLTLDFDISGNEIIYLEDFDNNKEIEVSNDTHLPDKAKLLSSKKIDDNMDALIEDKQLKDVTKSAEGSPEAEIVYNLKIKEGEYWKWR
;
A
#
# COMPACT_ATOMS: atom_id res chain seq x y z
N MET A 1 -35.60 -28.13 51.54
CA MET A 1 -34.29 -27.69 51.00
C MET A 1 -33.83 -28.72 49.97
N ALA A 2 -34.00 -28.46 48.67
CA ALA A 2 -33.67 -29.45 47.63
C ALA A 2 -32.15 -29.45 47.37
N LYS A 3 -31.47 -30.57 47.67
CA LYS A 3 -30.05 -30.79 47.34
C LYS A 3 -29.91 -30.82 45.81
N ARG A 4 -29.25 -29.82 45.21
CA ARG A 4 -28.85 -29.88 43.79
C ARG A 4 -27.97 -31.10 43.59
N LYS A 5 -28.45 -32.12 42.85
CA LYS A 5 -27.61 -33.25 42.43
C LYS A 5 -26.53 -32.72 41.49
N GLY A 6 -25.27 -32.90 41.86
CA GLY A 6 -24.14 -32.57 41.00
C GLY A 6 -24.11 -33.43 39.74
N LEU A 7 -23.48 -32.93 38.68
CA LEU A 7 -23.27 -33.66 37.42
C LEU A 7 -22.60 -35.02 37.66
N SER A 8 -23.08 -36.05 36.96
CA SER A 8 -22.49 -37.39 37.00
C SER A 8 -21.05 -37.38 36.47
N ARG A 9 -20.24 -38.37 36.87
CA ARG A 9 -18.84 -38.49 36.41
C ARG A 9 -18.75 -38.59 34.88
N SER A 10 -19.67 -39.34 34.25
CA SER A 10 -19.79 -39.43 32.79
C SER A 10 -20.15 -38.10 32.14
N ALA A 11 -21.08 -37.34 32.74
CA ALA A 11 -21.44 -36.02 32.25
C ALA A 11 -20.26 -35.04 32.35
N LYS A 12 -19.49 -35.06 33.44
CA LYS A 12 -18.28 -34.23 33.58
C LYS A 12 -17.22 -34.55 32.51
N ILE A 13 -17.01 -35.83 32.19
CA ILE A 13 -16.09 -36.26 31.13
C ILE A 13 -16.59 -35.79 29.76
N PHE A 14 -17.89 -35.99 29.47
CA PHE A 14 -18.51 -35.54 28.22
C PHE A 14 -18.40 -34.02 28.02
N TRP A 15 -18.74 -33.22 29.03
CA TRP A 15 -18.61 -31.76 28.96
C TRP A 15 -17.16 -31.29 28.85
N GLY A 16 -16.21 -31.98 29.50
CA GLY A 16 -14.78 -31.72 29.33
C GLY A 16 -14.29 -31.98 27.91
N LEU A 17 -14.71 -33.10 27.30
CA LEU A 17 -14.38 -33.43 25.91
C LEU A 17 -15.03 -32.44 24.93
N LEU A 18 -16.30 -32.09 25.15
CA LEU A 18 -17.00 -31.10 24.31
C LEU A 18 -16.30 -29.74 24.36
N ALA A 19 -15.89 -29.28 25.56
CA ALA A 19 -15.13 -28.05 25.71
C ALA A 19 -13.77 -28.10 24.98
N ALA A 20 -13.05 -29.23 25.07
CA ALA A 20 -11.79 -29.41 24.36
C ALA A 20 -11.96 -29.36 22.84
N VAL A 21 -13.02 -29.99 22.31
CA VAL A 21 -13.35 -29.95 20.87
C VAL A 21 -13.68 -28.53 20.41
N LEU A 22 -14.48 -27.79 21.18
CA LEU A 22 -14.81 -26.39 20.85
C LEU A 22 -13.58 -25.49 20.85
N ILE A 23 -12.68 -25.65 21.84
CA ILE A 23 -11.41 -24.93 21.88
C ILE A 23 -10.57 -25.25 20.64
N ALA A 24 -10.44 -26.53 20.27
CA ALA A 24 -9.69 -26.94 19.09
C ALA A 24 -10.26 -26.33 17.79
N ILE A 25 -11.58 -26.36 17.61
CA ILE A 25 -12.25 -25.77 16.43
C ILE A 25 -12.01 -24.26 16.36
N THR A 26 -12.18 -23.54 17.48
CA THR A 26 -11.95 -22.09 17.52
C THR A 26 -10.48 -21.73 17.29
N GLY A 27 -9.55 -22.56 17.77
CA GLY A 27 -8.11 -22.42 17.53
C GLY A 27 -7.73 -22.57 16.05
N ILE A 28 -8.25 -23.61 15.38
CA ILE A 28 -8.02 -23.84 13.94
C ILE A 28 -8.60 -22.69 13.11
N TRP A 29 -9.83 -22.27 13.42
CA TRP A 29 -10.48 -21.17 12.72
C TRP A 29 -9.71 -19.85 12.89
N GLY A 30 -9.28 -19.53 14.11
CA GLY A 30 -8.45 -18.36 14.39
C GLY A 30 -7.10 -18.40 13.68
N TYR A 31 -6.44 -19.56 13.65
CA TYR A 31 -5.16 -19.75 12.95
C TYR A 31 -5.29 -19.52 11.44
N ASN A 32 -6.32 -20.09 10.80
CA ASN A 32 -6.54 -19.90 9.37
C ASN A 32 -6.75 -18.43 9.01
N ARG A 33 -7.59 -17.72 9.77
CA ARG A 33 -7.83 -16.27 9.57
C ARG A 33 -6.55 -15.44 9.77
N TYR A 34 -5.71 -15.81 10.74
CA TYR A 34 -4.42 -15.16 10.96
C TYR A 34 -3.47 -15.36 9.78
N MET A 35 -3.38 -16.59 9.25
CA MET A 35 -2.53 -16.90 8.11
C MET A 35 -3.01 -16.20 6.82
N GLU A 36 -4.32 -16.12 6.59
CA GLU A 36 -4.89 -15.34 5.48
C GLU A 36 -4.51 -13.86 5.59
N LYS A 37 -4.68 -13.25 6.77
CA LYS A 37 -4.27 -11.86 7.00
C LYS A 37 -2.77 -11.66 6.70
N LYS A 38 -1.92 -12.61 7.11
CA LYS A 38 -0.48 -12.53 6.85
C LYS A 38 -0.14 -12.63 5.37
N LYS A 39 -0.83 -13.48 4.60
CA LYS A 39 -0.65 -13.57 3.14
C LYS A 39 -1.02 -12.26 2.45
N VAL A 40 -2.15 -11.66 2.81
CA VAL A 40 -2.59 -10.37 2.25
C VAL A 40 -1.61 -9.24 2.63
N GLU A 41 -1.19 -9.15 3.89
CA GLU A 41 -0.19 -8.18 4.34
C GLU A 41 1.14 -8.32 3.58
N GLN A 42 1.53 -9.55 3.24
CA GLN A 42 2.73 -9.81 2.45
C GLN A 42 2.58 -9.33 1.00
N LEU A 43 1.46 -9.66 0.35
CA LEU A 43 1.12 -9.19 -0.99
C LEU A 43 1.14 -7.65 -1.06
N TYR A 44 0.55 -6.98 -0.07
CA TYR A 44 0.60 -5.51 0.02
C TYR A 44 2.04 -5.00 0.11
N ARG A 45 2.85 -5.53 1.03
CA ARG A 45 4.25 -5.07 1.17
C ARG A 45 5.04 -5.23 -0.11
N TYR A 46 4.82 -6.32 -0.84
CA TYR A 46 5.56 -6.60 -2.06
C TYR A 46 5.12 -5.72 -3.22
N GLY A 47 3.81 -5.63 -3.47
CA GLY A 47 3.27 -4.77 -4.52
C GLY A 47 3.59 -3.29 -4.29
N PHE A 48 3.43 -2.80 -3.06
CA PHE A 48 3.75 -1.41 -2.72
C PHE A 48 5.24 -1.13 -2.80
N ARG A 49 6.13 -2.08 -2.50
CA ARG A 49 7.56 -1.89 -2.74
C ARG A 49 7.84 -1.56 -4.19
N LEU A 50 7.26 -2.32 -5.12
CA LEU A 50 7.45 -2.13 -6.55
C LEU A 50 6.80 -0.82 -7.03
N LEU A 51 5.64 -0.45 -6.50
CA LEU A 51 4.99 0.83 -6.79
C LEU A 51 5.81 2.02 -6.29
N GLU A 52 6.31 1.97 -5.05
CA GLU A 52 7.17 2.99 -4.47
C GLU A 52 8.46 3.13 -5.28
N GLU A 53 9.09 2.02 -5.67
CA GLU A 53 10.26 2.02 -6.55
C GLU A 53 9.94 2.65 -7.93
N GLN A 54 8.79 2.34 -8.53
CA GLN A 54 8.37 2.90 -9.82
C GLN A 54 8.21 4.43 -9.76
N ILE A 55 7.47 4.92 -8.76
CA ILE A 55 7.21 6.35 -8.57
C ILE A 55 8.52 7.09 -8.24
N ALA A 56 9.30 6.55 -7.30
CA ALA A 56 10.55 7.18 -6.88
C ALA A 56 11.57 7.23 -8.02
N THR A 57 11.69 6.15 -8.81
CA THR A 57 12.58 6.11 -9.98
C THR A 57 12.16 7.18 -11.00
N TYR A 58 10.88 7.26 -11.33
CA TYR A 58 10.40 8.24 -12.30
C TYR A 58 10.69 9.68 -11.87
N ILE A 59 10.32 10.05 -10.63
CA ILE A 59 10.58 11.39 -10.11
C ILE A 59 12.08 11.68 -10.07
N LYS A 60 12.87 10.74 -9.55
CA LYS A 60 14.33 10.88 -9.42
C LYS A 60 15.03 11.07 -10.76
N GLU A 61 14.60 10.38 -11.81
CA GLU A 61 15.23 10.45 -13.13
C GLU A 61 14.74 11.63 -13.98
N ASN A 62 13.55 12.18 -13.69
CA ASN A 62 12.91 13.20 -14.55
C ASN A 62 12.77 14.59 -13.91
N TYR A 63 13.13 14.76 -12.64
CA TYR A 63 13.07 16.06 -11.96
C TYR A 63 14.40 16.40 -11.30
N SER A 64 14.95 17.55 -11.67
CA SER A 64 16.04 18.22 -10.97
C SER A 64 15.50 18.98 -9.76
N GLY A 65 16.34 19.18 -8.74
CA GLY A 65 15.99 19.98 -7.56
C GLY A 65 15.37 19.20 -6.40
N ILE A 66 15.27 17.86 -6.51
CA ILE A 66 14.75 16.98 -5.47
C ILE A 66 15.89 16.51 -4.57
N SER A 67 15.73 16.66 -3.26
CA SER A 67 16.68 16.19 -2.25
C SER A 67 16.30 14.82 -1.67
N LYS A 68 15.00 14.56 -1.53
CA LYS A 68 14.48 13.31 -0.94
C LYS A 68 13.10 12.97 -1.46
N ILE A 69 12.83 11.68 -1.59
CA ILE A 69 11.52 11.10 -1.85
C ILE A 69 11.23 10.14 -0.70
N GLU A 70 10.06 10.24 -0.07
CA GLU A 70 9.63 9.30 0.96
C GLU A 70 8.17 8.91 0.79
N PHE A 71 7.77 7.84 1.48
CA PHE A 71 6.42 7.32 1.40
C PHE A 71 5.76 7.26 2.79
N SER A 72 4.45 7.51 2.80
CA SER A 72 3.63 7.22 3.98
C SER A 72 3.61 5.72 4.29
N PRO A 73 3.10 5.29 5.45
CA PRO A 73 2.66 3.91 5.61
C PRO A 73 1.63 3.56 4.52
N ILE A 74 1.51 2.27 4.22
CA ILE A 74 0.41 1.71 3.42
C ILE A 74 -0.86 1.79 4.28
N PHE A 75 -1.78 2.65 3.87
CA PHE A 75 -3.07 2.81 4.52
C PHE A 75 -4.05 1.80 3.97
N VAL A 76 -4.66 1.02 4.85
CA VAL A 76 -5.79 0.16 4.51
C VAL A 76 -7.01 0.78 5.16
N ASP A 77 -7.92 1.28 4.34
CA ASP A 77 -9.20 1.83 4.78
C ASP A 77 -10.35 0.92 4.34
N GLY A 78 -11.41 0.93 5.15
CA GLY A 78 -12.61 0.15 4.95
C GLY A 78 -12.58 -1.26 5.55
N ASP A 79 -13.76 -1.75 5.93
CA ASP A 79 -13.94 -3.06 6.58
C ASP A 79 -14.37 -4.18 5.62
N GLY A 80 -14.46 -3.86 4.32
CA GLY A 80 -14.91 -4.76 3.26
C GLY A 80 -16.38 -5.20 3.37
N ARG A 81 -17.16 -4.68 4.33
CA ARG A 81 -18.58 -5.02 4.52
C ARG A 81 -19.50 -3.92 4.01
N PHE A 82 -19.26 -2.68 4.41
CA PHE A 82 -20.11 -1.53 4.06
C PHE A 82 -19.37 -0.39 3.36
N THR A 83 -18.04 -0.43 3.36
CA THR A 83 -17.17 0.57 2.73
C THR A 83 -16.31 -0.10 1.66
N ILE A 84 -16.10 0.60 0.54
CA ILE A 84 -15.10 0.19 -0.45
C ILE A 84 -13.75 0.16 0.25
N MET A 85 -13.05 -0.98 0.18
CA MET A 85 -11.71 -1.10 0.74
C MET A 85 -10.75 -0.32 -0.16
N THR A 86 -9.98 0.61 0.41
CA THR A 86 -8.89 1.27 -0.30
C THR A 86 -7.57 0.89 0.34
N VAL A 87 -6.54 0.77 -0.49
CA VAL A 87 -5.19 0.47 -0.05
C VAL A 87 -4.29 1.45 -0.76
N ASP A 88 -3.75 2.42 -0.04
CA ASP A 88 -3.10 3.60 -0.62
C ASP A 88 -1.81 3.97 0.11
N VAL A 89 -0.91 4.61 -0.62
CA VAL A 89 0.30 5.25 -0.11
C VAL A 89 0.34 6.69 -0.62
N VAL A 90 0.97 7.57 0.15
CA VAL A 90 1.17 8.97 -0.23
C VAL A 90 2.66 9.19 -0.51
N PRO A 91 3.05 9.39 -1.78
CA PRO A 91 4.38 9.83 -2.13
C PRO A 91 4.62 11.26 -1.67
N VAL A 92 5.82 11.52 -1.16
CA VAL A 92 6.24 12.84 -0.67
C VAL A 92 7.58 13.18 -1.25
N VAL A 93 7.70 14.41 -1.75
CA VAL A 93 8.92 14.93 -2.32
C VAL A 93 9.42 16.10 -1.48
N TYR A 94 10.74 16.18 -1.36
CA TYR A 94 11.44 17.29 -0.74
C TYR A 94 12.34 17.95 -1.77
N ASP A 95 12.28 19.27 -1.87
CA ASP A 95 13.23 20.01 -2.68
C ASP A 95 14.57 20.22 -1.97
N ASN A 96 15.56 20.76 -2.67
CA ASN A 96 16.88 21.08 -2.12
C ASN A 96 16.89 22.16 -1.03
N TYR A 97 15.75 22.81 -0.78
CA TYR A 97 15.57 23.78 0.30
C TYR A 97 14.88 23.19 1.53
N GLY A 98 14.49 21.92 1.47
CA GLY A 98 13.79 21.21 2.55
C GLY A 98 12.28 21.44 2.58
N ASN A 99 11.69 22.06 1.54
CA ASN A 99 10.23 22.15 1.45
C ASN A 99 9.65 20.77 1.15
N ARG A 100 8.60 20.40 1.88
CA ARG A 100 7.96 19.08 1.81
C ARG A 100 6.60 19.19 1.14
N SER A 101 6.36 18.36 0.12
CA SER A 101 5.11 18.36 -0.64
C SER A 101 4.57 16.95 -0.87
N LEU A 102 3.24 16.79 -0.83
CA LEU A 102 2.56 15.50 -0.99
C LEU A 102 1.94 15.39 -2.39
N LEU A 103 2.19 14.28 -3.06
CA LEU A 103 1.50 13.91 -4.30
C LEU A 103 0.14 13.27 -3.98
N GLY A 104 -0.77 13.26 -4.95
CA GLY A 104 -2.10 12.66 -4.86
C GLY A 104 -3.05 13.41 -3.91
N THR A 105 -2.79 14.70 -3.68
CA THR A 105 -3.60 15.55 -2.81
C THR A 105 -4.33 16.62 -3.61
N LYS A 106 -5.19 17.41 -2.94
CA LYS A 106 -5.83 18.56 -3.55
C LYS A 106 -4.88 19.76 -3.53
N ILE A 107 -4.60 20.33 -4.70
CA ILE A 107 -3.80 21.56 -4.86
C ILE A 107 -4.69 22.61 -5.50
N GLY A 108 -4.85 23.75 -4.82
CA GLY A 108 -5.85 24.75 -5.18
C GLY A 108 -7.26 24.15 -5.26
N ASN A 109 -7.85 24.15 -6.46
CA ASN A 109 -9.17 23.57 -6.74
C ASN A 109 -9.14 22.22 -7.45
N THR A 110 -7.96 21.69 -7.77
CA THR A 110 -7.78 20.45 -8.52
C THR A 110 -7.42 19.30 -7.59
N SER A 111 -8.11 18.17 -7.75
CA SER A 111 -7.78 16.93 -7.03
C SER A 111 -6.90 16.05 -7.92
N TYR A 112 -5.75 15.65 -7.41
CA TYR A 112 -4.83 14.74 -8.09
C TYR A 112 -5.06 13.30 -7.63
N GLY A 113 -4.91 12.32 -8.53
CA GLY A 113 -5.21 10.93 -8.23
C GLY A 113 -4.25 10.32 -7.20
N GLY A 114 -4.79 9.54 -6.26
CA GLY A 114 -4.00 8.81 -5.26
C GLY A 114 -3.15 7.67 -5.84
N TYR A 115 -2.26 7.11 -5.02
CA TYR A 115 -1.33 6.04 -5.42
C TYR A 115 -1.57 4.81 -4.55
N GLY A 116 -1.79 3.67 -5.18
CA GLY A 116 -2.18 2.45 -4.47
C GLY A 116 -2.99 1.52 -5.34
N VAL A 117 -3.84 0.71 -4.70
CA VAL A 117 -4.77 -0.18 -5.41
C VAL A 117 -5.82 0.66 -6.14
N ASN A 118 -5.91 0.49 -7.46
CA ASN A 118 -6.63 1.39 -8.40
C ASN A 118 -5.98 2.77 -8.62
N GLY A 119 -4.77 2.97 -8.11
CA GLY A 119 -3.98 4.19 -8.26
C GLY A 119 -2.61 3.93 -8.90
N GLY A 120 -2.46 2.82 -9.62
CA GLY A 120 -1.20 2.37 -10.25
C GLY A 120 -0.78 0.95 -9.90
N LEU A 121 -1.55 0.26 -9.05
CA LEU A 121 -1.24 -1.08 -8.59
C LEU A 121 -2.49 -1.97 -8.62
N THR A 122 -2.34 -3.18 -9.13
CA THR A 122 -3.34 -4.26 -9.06
C THR A 122 -2.72 -5.44 -8.32
N LEU A 123 -3.43 -5.97 -7.33
CA LEU A 123 -2.99 -7.06 -6.46
C LEU A 123 -4.08 -8.14 -6.39
N ASP A 124 -3.69 -9.39 -6.64
CA ASP A 124 -4.61 -10.53 -6.56
C ASP A 124 -3.85 -11.83 -6.21
N PHE A 125 -4.59 -12.93 -6.11
CA PHE A 125 -4.06 -14.29 -6.04
C PHE A 125 -4.63 -15.16 -7.15
N ASP A 126 -3.80 -16.01 -7.75
CA ASP A 126 -4.28 -17.02 -8.70
C ASP A 126 -5.08 -18.14 -8.00
N ILE A 127 -5.65 -19.06 -8.79
CA ILE A 127 -6.41 -20.21 -8.27
C ILE A 127 -5.57 -21.16 -7.39
N SER A 128 -4.24 -21.10 -7.49
CA SER A 128 -3.28 -21.88 -6.70
C SER A 128 -2.81 -21.13 -5.45
N GLY A 129 -3.21 -19.87 -5.29
CA GLY A 129 -2.82 -18.98 -4.21
C GLY A 129 -1.46 -18.31 -4.40
N ASN A 130 -0.93 -18.26 -5.63
CA ASN A 130 0.26 -17.48 -5.95
C ASN A 130 -0.09 -16.00 -6.08
N GLU A 131 0.82 -15.13 -5.66
CA GLU A 131 0.67 -13.68 -5.73
C GLU A 131 0.65 -13.21 -7.20
N ILE A 132 -0.30 -12.33 -7.54
CA ILE A 132 -0.38 -11.63 -8.82
C ILE A 132 -0.22 -10.15 -8.55
N ILE A 133 0.74 -9.51 -9.22
CA ILE A 133 1.03 -8.08 -9.09
C ILE A 133 1.19 -7.46 -10.47
N TYR A 134 0.40 -6.41 -10.73
CA TYR A 134 0.58 -5.56 -11.89
C TYR A 134 0.86 -4.12 -11.47
N LEU A 135 1.84 -3.50 -12.11
CA LEU A 135 2.03 -2.06 -12.10
C LEU A 135 1.42 -1.43 -13.34
N GLU A 136 0.84 -0.25 -13.18
CA GLU A 136 0.28 0.50 -14.28
C GLU A 136 1.36 1.34 -14.99
N ASP A 137 1.30 1.38 -16.31
CA ASP A 137 1.81 2.47 -17.11
C ASP A 137 0.70 3.51 -17.27
N PHE A 138 0.81 4.59 -16.50
CA PHE A 138 -0.23 5.61 -16.33
C PHE A 138 -0.65 6.28 -17.65
N ASP A 139 0.24 6.36 -18.64
CA ASP A 139 -0.05 7.05 -19.91
C ASP A 139 -0.55 6.10 -20.99
N ASN A 140 -0.13 4.83 -20.95
CA ASN A 140 -0.47 3.84 -21.96
C ASN A 140 -1.64 2.93 -21.56
N ASN A 141 -2.22 3.13 -20.37
CA ASN A 141 -3.31 2.31 -19.81
C ASN A 141 -2.98 0.80 -19.90
N LYS A 142 -1.74 0.46 -19.54
CA LYS A 142 -1.18 -0.88 -19.66
C LYS A 142 -0.80 -1.39 -18.28
N GLU A 143 -1.20 -2.61 -17.98
CA GLU A 143 -0.75 -3.34 -16.80
C GLU A 143 0.50 -4.18 -17.13
N ILE A 144 1.49 -4.11 -16.25
CA ILE A 144 2.79 -4.76 -16.41
C ILE A 144 2.94 -5.76 -15.27
N GLU A 145 2.94 -7.05 -15.62
CA GLU A 145 3.06 -8.13 -14.63
C GLU A 145 4.46 -8.16 -14.01
N VAL A 146 4.51 -8.11 -12.68
CA VAL A 146 5.75 -8.05 -11.88
C VAL A 146 5.74 -9.01 -10.68
N SER A 147 4.84 -9.99 -10.69
CA SER A 147 4.64 -10.95 -9.58
C SER A 147 5.92 -11.66 -9.12
N ASN A 148 6.89 -11.89 -10.01
CA ASN A 148 8.13 -12.61 -9.70
C ASN A 148 9.35 -11.69 -9.51
N ASP A 149 9.16 -10.38 -9.59
CA ASP A 149 10.24 -9.39 -9.61
C ASP A 149 10.54 -8.83 -8.21
N THR A 150 11.68 -9.18 -7.61
CA THR A 150 12.02 -8.69 -6.25
C THR A 150 12.19 -7.18 -6.14
N HIS A 151 12.57 -6.53 -7.25
CA HIS A 151 12.72 -5.08 -7.41
C HIS A 151 12.13 -4.67 -8.77
N LEU A 152 11.88 -3.37 -8.95
CA LEU A 152 11.31 -2.79 -10.15
C LEU A 152 12.09 -3.22 -11.40
N PRO A 153 11.49 -4.03 -12.29
CA PRO A 153 12.15 -4.44 -13.51
C PRO A 153 12.13 -3.31 -14.54
N ASP A 154 13.12 -3.28 -15.44
CA ASP A 154 13.22 -2.22 -16.47
C ASP A 154 11.95 -2.09 -17.32
N LYS A 155 11.26 -3.21 -17.60
CA LYS A 155 9.99 -3.24 -18.35
C LYS A 155 8.87 -2.43 -17.67
N ALA A 156 8.96 -2.20 -16.37
CA ALA A 156 7.96 -1.51 -15.55
C ALA A 156 8.35 -0.07 -15.19
N LYS A 157 9.55 0.38 -15.58
CA LYS A 157 9.93 1.80 -15.44
C LYS A 157 9.06 2.66 -16.34
N LEU A 158 8.62 3.79 -15.79
CA LEU A 158 7.81 4.76 -16.53
C LEU A 158 8.72 5.57 -17.46
N LEU A 159 8.38 5.61 -18.74
CA LEU A 159 9.04 6.50 -19.71
C LEU A 159 8.40 7.90 -19.72
N SER A 160 7.12 7.97 -19.37
CA SER A 160 6.36 9.20 -19.15
C SER A 160 5.25 8.94 -18.12
N SER A 161 4.77 9.99 -17.46
CA SER A 161 3.60 9.88 -16.58
C SER A 161 2.92 11.23 -16.41
N LYS A 162 1.85 11.48 -17.16
CA LYS A 162 0.99 12.67 -16.95
C LYS A 162 0.47 12.77 -15.54
N LYS A 163 0.15 11.63 -14.92
CA LYS A 163 -0.32 11.58 -13.53
C LYS A 163 0.69 12.21 -12.57
N ILE A 164 1.97 11.86 -12.69
CA ILE A 164 3.02 12.42 -11.83
C ILE A 164 3.37 13.84 -12.29
N ASP A 165 3.48 14.04 -13.60
CA ASP A 165 3.87 15.31 -14.21
C ASP A 165 2.91 16.45 -13.85
N ASP A 166 1.61 16.26 -14.10
CA ASP A 166 0.58 17.27 -13.80
C ASP A 166 0.54 17.59 -12.31
N ASN A 167 0.84 16.62 -11.44
CA ASN A 167 0.89 16.84 -10.00
C ASN A 167 2.15 17.62 -9.59
N MET A 168 3.31 17.28 -10.13
CA MET A 168 4.58 17.98 -9.85
C MET A 168 4.52 19.43 -10.34
N ASP A 169 4.01 19.65 -11.55
CA ASP A 169 3.84 20.98 -12.12
C ASP A 169 2.93 21.84 -11.24
N ALA A 170 1.82 21.27 -10.74
CA ALA A 170 0.94 21.97 -9.81
C ALA A 170 1.61 22.33 -8.47
N LEU A 171 2.45 21.44 -7.92
CA LEU A 171 3.20 21.72 -6.68
C LEU A 171 4.23 22.85 -6.89
N ILE A 172 4.85 22.91 -8.07
CA ILE A 172 5.81 23.96 -8.45
C ILE A 172 5.08 25.29 -8.66
N GLU A 173 3.96 25.29 -9.41
CA GLU A 173 3.16 26.48 -9.68
C GLU A 173 2.54 27.07 -8.40
N ASP A 174 2.07 26.22 -7.49
CA ASP A 174 1.56 26.60 -6.17
C ASP A 174 2.69 27.01 -5.19
N LYS A 175 3.95 26.93 -5.60
CA LYS A 175 5.17 27.28 -4.84
C LYS A 175 5.38 26.44 -3.58
N GLN A 176 4.83 25.23 -3.54
CA GLN A 176 5.15 24.26 -2.48
C GLN A 176 6.54 23.66 -2.67
N LEU A 177 7.01 23.60 -3.93
CA LEU A 177 8.37 23.23 -4.30
C LEU A 177 9.10 24.42 -4.92
N LYS A 178 10.38 24.54 -4.61
CA LYS A 178 11.26 25.62 -5.06
C LYS A 178 12.44 25.08 -5.87
N ASP A 179 12.68 25.70 -7.02
CA ASP A 179 13.73 25.35 -8.00
C ASP A 179 13.73 23.87 -8.40
N VAL A 180 12.54 23.26 -8.41
CA VAL A 180 12.32 21.94 -9.00
C VAL A 180 11.91 22.13 -10.45
N THR A 181 12.55 21.42 -11.36
CA THR A 181 12.25 21.48 -12.81
C THR A 181 12.32 20.12 -13.44
N LYS A 182 11.45 19.87 -14.42
CA LYS A 182 11.51 18.66 -15.24
C LYS A 182 12.77 18.68 -16.10
N SER A 183 13.59 17.66 -15.99
CA SER A 183 14.94 17.62 -16.59
C SER A 183 15.43 16.17 -16.67
N ALA A 184 16.11 15.84 -17.77
CA ALA A 184 16.67 14.50 -18.01
C ALA A 184 17.92 14.22 -17.16
N GLU A 185 18.52 15.25 -16.58
CA GLU A 185 19.60 15.11 -15.59
C GLU A 185 19.08 14.51 -14.27
N GLY A 186 17.80 14.74 -13.95
CA GLY A 186 17.16 14.26 -12.74
C GLY A 186 17.83 14.75 -11.46
N SER A 187 17.63 14.01 -10.37
CA SER A 187 18.23 14.24 -9.05
C SER A 187 18.96 12.97 -8.59
N PRO A 188 20.13 12.62 -9.18
CA PRO A 188 20.83 11.36 -8.90
C PRO A 188 21.19 11.15 -7.42
N GLU A 189 21.42 12.25 -6.70
CA GLU A 189 21.76 12.25 -5.27
C GLU A 189 20.52 12.26 -4.35
N ALA A 190 19.30 12.28 -4.89
CA ALA A 190 18.09 12.26 -4.08
C ALA A 190 18.02 10.97 -3.24
N GLU A 191 17.79 11.14 -1.93
CA GLU A 191 17.52 10.05 -1.01
C GLU A 191 16.13 9.46 -1.27
N ILE A 192 15.98 8.13 -1.17
CA ILE A 192 14.68 7.47 -1.26
C ILE A 192 14.42 6.70 0.04
N VAL A 193 13.30 7.00 0.69
CA VAL A 193 12.88 6.37 1.96
C VAL A 193 11.57 5.62 1.76
N TYR A 194 11.69 4.31 1.54
CA TYR A 194 10.57 3.38 1.40
C TYR A 194 9.84 3.11 2.72
N ASN A 195 8.54 2.84 2.68
CA ASN A 195 7.75 2.64 3.90
C ASN A 195 6.62 1.61 3.78
N LEU A 196 7.01 0.35 3.89
CA LEU A 196 6.07 -0.78 3.79
C LEU A 196 5.28 -1.05 5.09
N LYS A 197 5.22 -0.11 6.04
CA LYS A 197 4.40 -0.32 7.26
C LYS A 197 2.93 -0.24 6.88
N ILE A 198 2.13 -1.22 7.29
CA ILE A 198 0.68 -1.22 7.06
C ILE A 198 0.00 -0.57 8.27
N LYS A 199 -0.91 0.36 8.02
CA LYS A 199 -1.67 1.08 9.04
C LYS A 199 -3.15 1.14 8.64
N GLU A 200 -4.03 0.84 9.58
CA GLU A 200 -5.47 1.03 9.36
C GLU A 200 -5.83 2.52 9.41
N GLY A 201 -6.69 2.95 8.49
CA GLY A 201 -7.28 4.28 8.46
C GLY A 201 -7.10 5.04 7.15
N GLU A 202 -7.71 6.22 7.11
CA GLU A 202 -7.79 7.06 5.90
C GLU A 202 -6.45 7.73 5.56
N TYR A 203 -5.95 7.50 4.33
CA TYR A 203 -4.67 8.07 3.89
C TYR A 203 -4.69 9.60 3.82
N TRP A 204 -5.82 10.22 3.45
CA TRP A 204 -5.94 11.69 3.30
C TRP A 204 -5.89 12.46 4.63
N LYS A 205 -5.92 11.77 5.78
CA LYS A 205 -5.67 12.36 7.10
C LYS A 205 -4.17 12.50 7.39
N TRP A 206 -3.31 11.85 6.61
CA TRP A 206 -1.87 11.99 6.70
C TRP A 206 -1.45 13.30 6.02
N ARG A 207 -0.81 14.18 6.79
CA ARG A 207 -0.29 15.47 6.31
C ARG A 207 1.16 15.61 6.70
#